data_AF-A0A3N9NM07-F1
#
_entry.id   AF-A0A3N9NM07-F1
#
_cell.length_a   1.000
_cell.length_b   1.000
_cell.length_c   1.000
_cell.angle_alpha   90.00
_cell.angle_beta   90.00
_cell.angle_gamma   90.00
#
_symmetry.space_group_name_H-M   'P 1'
#
loop_
_entity.id
_entity.type
_entity.pdbx_description
1 polymer ?
#
loop_
_entity_poly.entity_id
_entity_poly.type
_entity_poly.pdbx_seq_one_letter_code
_entity_poly.pdbx_strand_id
1 'polypeptide(L)'
;MASLLDSIRDGLELVVDKTEEYSKIGKLKVDIISIKRKIEKQFTELGGRTFDLLTGDDAKSLQKDDKVATLIRDIQAFEQELKEKEADIERVKQDKGKERLDRQEARKQQSEVNDMTKDKDMQDDKKNS
;
A
#
# COMPACT_ATOMS: atom_id res chain seq x y z
N MET A 1 -18.64 31.93 -9.83
CA MET A 1 -18.33 31.82 -8.38
C MET A 1 -18.37 30.36 -7.90
N ALA A 2 -19.36 29.54 -8.31
CA ALA A 2 -19.44 28.12 -7.92
C ALA A 2 -18.17 27.31 -8.23
N SER A 3 -17.59 27.46 -9.43
CA SER A 3 -16.43 26.64 -9.86
C SER A 3 -15.14 26.85 -9.05
N LEU A 4 -14.96 28.01 -8.40
CA LEU A 4 -13.76 28.29 -7.59
C LEU A 4 -13.83 27.59 -6.22
N LEU A 5 -15.01 27.61 -5.59
CA LEU A 5 -15.25 26.90 -4.33
C LEU A 5 -15.14 25.38 -4.53
N ASP A 6 -15.67 24.87 -5.65
CA ASP A 6 -15.56 23.45 -6.01
C ASP A 6 -14.09 23.04 -6.22
N SER A 7 -13.30 23.85 -6.93
CA SER A 7 -11.87 23.59 -7.14
C SER A 7 -11.06 23.58 -5.85
N ILE A 8 -11.38 24.47 -4.90
CA ILE A 8 -10.72 24.51 -3.57
C ILE A 8 -11.09 23.27 -2.74
N ARG A 9 -12.37 22.88 -2.76
CA ARG A 9 -12.85 21.67 -2.08
C ARG A 9 -12.14 20.43 -2.63
N ASP A 10 -11.98 20.34 -3.94
CA ASP A 10 -11.32 19.23 -4.61
C ASP A 10 -9.83 19.13 -4.24
N GLY A 11 -9.16 20.28 -4.16
CA GLY A 11 -7.77 20.35 -3.69
C GLY A 11 -7.62 19.85 -2.24
N LEU A 12 -8.51 20.28 -1.35
CA LEU A 12 -8.54 19.84 0.05
C LEU A 12 -8.77 18.33 0.17
N GLU A 13 -9.74 17.81 -0.55
CA GLU A 13 -10.09 16.39 -0.55
C GLU A 13 -8.95 15.52 -1.10
N LEU A 14 -8.29 15.97 -2.16
CA LEU A 14 -7.10 15.31 -2.70
C LEU A 14 -5.95 15.25 -1.67
N VAL A 15 -5.72 16.34 -0.95
CA VAL A 15 -4.67 16.39 0.09
C VAL A 15 -5.00 15.40 1.20
N VAL A 16 -6.25 15.37 1.68
CA VAL A 16 -6.69 14.43 2.71
C VAL A 16 -6.51 12.98 2.23
N ASP A 17 -6.99 12.64 1.04
CA ASP A 17 -6.86 11.29 0.47
C ASP A 17 -5.40 10.84 0.39
N LYS A 18 -4.51 11.72 -0.10
CA LYS A 18 -3.07 11.42 -0.17
C LYS A 18 -2.47 11.29 1.22
N THR A 19 -2.83 12.14 2.18
CA THR A 19 -2.31 12.04 3.55
C THR A 19 -2.69 10.70 4.18
N GLU A 20 -3.92 10.23 3.99
CA GLU A 20 -4.33 8.90 4.46
C GLU A 20 -3.55 7.78 3.78
N GLU A 21 -3.39 7.84 2.45
CA GLU A 21 -2.62 6.88 1.67
C GLU A 21 -1.17 6.79 2.17
N TYR A 22 -0.48 7.94 2.27
CA TYR A 22 0.89 8.01 2.76
C TYR A 22 1.02 7.59 4.22
N SER A 23 0.02 7.86 5.07
CA SER A 23 0.02 7.38 6.45
C SER A 23 -0.03 5.85 6.53
N LYS A 24 -0.92 5.22 5.76
CA LYS A 24 -1.03 3.75 5.67
C LYS A 24 0.25 3.13 5.11
N ILE A 25 0.77 3.66 4.00
CA ILE A 25 2.03 3.21 3.40
C ILE A 25 3.19 3.40 4.38
N GLY A 26 3.23 4.51 5.12
CA GLY A 26 4.25 4.80 6.11
C GLY A 26 4.33 3.72 7.20
N LYS A 27 3.18 3.30 7.74
CA LYS A 27 3.11 2.19 8.72
C LYS A 27 3.65 0.89 8.13
N LEU A 28 3.21 0.52 6.93
CA LEU A 28 3.68 -0.68 6.23
C LEU A 28 5.19 -0.64 5.96
N LYS A 29 5.76 0.52 5.64
CA LYS A 29 7.21 0.67 5.46
C LYS A 29 7.98 0.47 6.75
N VAL A 30 7.46 0.91 7.90
CA VAL A 30 8.07 0.65 9.21
C VAL A 30 8.06 -0.85 9.50
N ASP A 31 6.95 -1.54 9.23
CA ASP A 31 6.86 -3.00 9.37
C ASP A 31 7.91 -3.70 8.49
N ILE A 32 8.00 -3.31 7.21
CA ILE A 32 8.99 -3.85 6.25
C ILE A 32 10.42 -3.67 6.77
N ILE A 33 10.77 -2.48 7.28
CA ILE A 33 12.10 -2.23 7.84
C ILE A 33 12.37 -3.15 9.04
N SER A 34 11.37 -3.35 9.89
CA SER A 34 11.48 -4.25 11.03
C SER A 34 11.71 -5.70 10.60
N ILE A 35 10.95 -6.19 9.60
CA ILE A 35 11.10 -7.55 9.06
C ILE A 35 12.48 -7.72 8.40
N LYS A 36 12.94 -6.75 7.61
CA LYS A 36 14.28 -6.78 7.00
C LYS A 36 15.39 -6.92 8.05
N ARG A 37 15.29 -6.17 9.16
CA ARG A 37 16.23 -6.31 10.29
C ARG A 37 16.18 -7.68 10.95
N LYS A 38 15.00 -8.30 11.06
CA LYS A 38 14.87 -9.68 11.56
C LYS A 38 15.57 -10.66 10.63
N ILE A 39 15.37 -10.55 9.32
CA ILE A 39 16.04 -11.37 8.31
C ILE A 39 17.57 -11.22 8.41
N GLU A 40 18.08 -9.99 8.45
CA GLU A 40 19.51 -9.70 8.61
C GLU A 40 20.10 -10.34 9.88
N LYS A 41 19.38 -10.27 11.00
CA LYS A 41 19.79 -10.90 12.25
C LYS A 41 19.86 -12.42 12.10
N GLN A 42 18.87 -13.05 11.47
CA GLN A 42 18.86 -14.50 11.28
C GLN A 42 19.98 -14.96 10.34
N PHE A 43 20.27 -14.22 9.26
CA PHE A 43 21.42 -14.50 8.41
C PHE A 43 22.74 -14.37 9.16
N THR A 44 22.87 -13.37 10.03
CA THR A 44 24.06 -13.21 10.87
C THR A 44 24.25 -14.42 11.80
N GLU A 45 23.18 -14.86 12.46
CA GLU A 45 23.22 -16.03 13.34
C GLU A 45 23.49 -17.33 12.58
N LEU A 46 22.91 -17.48 11.38
CA LEU A 46 23.16 -18.61 10.49
C LEU A 46 24.62 -18.66 10.03
N GLY A 47 25.18 -17.53 9.63
CA GLY A 47 26.58 -17.40 9.24
C GLY A 47 27.53 -17.78 10.38
N GLY A 48 27.28 -17.25 11.59
CA GLY A 48 28.05 -17.60 12.78
C GLY A 48 27.97 -19.09 13.11
N ARG A 49 26.76 -19.65 13.16
CA ARG A 49 26.57 -21.08 13.42
C ARG A 49 27.24 -21.96 12.36
N THR A 50 27.16 -21.56 11.10
CA THR A 50 27.81 -22.27 9.99
C THR A 50 29.32 -22.22 10.13
N PHE A 51 29.89 -21.06 10.46
CA PHE A 51 31.32 -20.92 10.70
C PHE A 51 31.81 -21.80 11.86
N ASP A 52 31.09 -21.78 12.99
CA ASP A 52 31.41 -22.61 14.16
C ASP A 52 31.41 -24.11 13.81
N LEU A 53 30.42 -24.57 13.04
CA LEU A 53 30.30 -25.97 12.63
C LEU A 53 31.40 -26.41 11.64
N LEU A 54 31.88 -25.49 10.81
CA LEU A 54 32.92 -25.78 9.81
C LEU A 54 34.34 -25.71 10.38
N THR A 55 34.54 -24.95 11.46
CA THR A 55 35.85 -24.71 12.07
C THR A 55 36.07 -25.44 13.39
N GLY A 56 35.00 -25.97 14.01
CA GLY A 56 35.08 -26.73 15.25
C GLY A 56 35.64 -28.15 15.06
N ASP A 57 36.18 -28.69 16.15
CA ASP A 57 36.78 -30.05 16.20
C ASP A 57 35.74 -31.16 15.93
N ASP A 58 34.49 -30.91 16.30
CA ASP A 58 33.34 -31.75 15.96
C ASP A 58 32.69 -31.24 14.68
N ALA A 59 33.25 -31.63 13.52
CA ALA A 59 32.67 -31.37 12.21
C ALA A 59 31.33 -32.11 12.04
N LYS A 60 30.28 -31.62 12.70
CA LYS A 60 28.92 -32.09 12.50
C LYS A 60 28.46 -31.63 11.13
N SER A 61 27.77 -32.52 10.41
CA SER A 61 27.18 -32.16 9.12
C SER A 61 26.17 -31.02 9.33
N LEU A 62 26.40 -29.88 8.67
CA LEU A 62 25.53 -28.71 8.59
C LEU A 62 24.03 -29.06 8.46
N GLN A 63 23.74 -30.08 7.65
CA GLN A 63 22.38 -30.54 7.36
C GLN A 63 21.64 -31.20 8.53
N LYS A 64 22.36 -31.63 9.56
CA LYS A 64 21.79 -32.28 10.76
C LYS A 64 21.75 -31.37 11.96
N ASP A 65 22.15 -30.10 11.82
CA ASP A 65 22.11 -29.14 12.91
C ASP A 65 20.71 -28.53 13.01
N ASP A 66 20.01 -28.83 14.10
CA ASP A 66 18.65 -28.35 14.34
C ASP A 66 18.56 -26.82 14.38
N LYS A 67 19.64 -26.16 14.84
CA LYS A 67 19.71 -24.71 14.90
C LYS A 67 19.79 -24.11 13.48
N VAL A 68 20.66 -24.64 12.62
CA VAL A 68 20.69 -24.27 11.18
C VAL A 68 19.32 -24.45 10.53
N ALA A 69 18.68 -25.60 10.73
CA ALA A 69 17.37 -25.88 10.15
C ALA A 69 16.30 -24.88 10.63
N THR A 70 16.34 -24.49 11.90
CA THR A 70 15.41 -23.49 12.47
C THR A 70 15.66 -22.10 11.88
N LEU A 71 16.92 -21.68 11.81
CA LEU A 71 17.28 -20.37 11.24
C LEU A 71 16.81 -20.24 9.78
N ILE A 72 16.95 -21.30 8.98
CA ILE A 72 16.47 -21.32 7.59
C ILE A 72 14.94 -21.18 7.53
N ARG A 73 14.20 -21.92 8.37
CA ARG A 73 12.73 -21.82 8.41
C ARG A 73 12.27 -20.42 8.81
N ASP A 74 12.93 -19.81 9.81
CA ASP A 74 12.60 -18.47 10.28
C ASP A 74 12.86 -17.42 9.19
N ILE A 75 13.99 -17.53 8.47
CA ILE A 75 14.29 -16.67 7.32
C ILE A 75 13.19 -16.78 6.27
N GLN A 76 12.81 -18.00 5.88
CA GLN A 76 11.76 -18.22 4.88
C GLN A 76 10.41 -17.65 5.32
N ALA A 77 10.05 -17.80 6.60
CA ALA A 77 8.83 -17.23 7.14
C ALA A 77 8.85 -15.69 7.07
N PHE A 78 9.96 -15.05 7.45
CA PHE A 78 10.09 -13.60 7.36
C PHE A 78 10.14 -13.08 5.93
N GLU A 79 10.74 -13.82 4.99
CA GLU A 79 10.73 -13.45 3.57
C GLU A 79 9.32 -13.50 2.99
N GLN A 80 8.52 -14.49 3.39
CA GLN A 80 7.11 -14.58 3.00
C GLN A 80 6.30 -13.42 3.59
N GLU A 81 6.48 -13.11 4.88
CA GLU A 81 5.85 -11.96 5.54
C GLU A 81 6.25 -10.64 4.87
N LEU A 82 7.52 -10.48 4.50
CA LEU A 82 8.03 -9.31 3.78
C LEU A 82 7.30 -9.13 2.45
N LYS A 83 7.17 -10.21 1.67
CA LYS A 83 6.49 -10.18 0.37
C LYS A 83 5.02 -9.80 0.50
N GLU A 84 4.34 -10.29 1.53
CA GLU A 84 2.95 -9.94 1.81
C GLU A 84 2.79 -8.45 2.14
N LYS A 85 3.69 -7.90 2.98
CA LYS A 85 3.70 -6.46 3.31
C LYS A 85 4.02 -5.56 2.12
N GLU A 86 4.91 -6.00 1.23
CA GLU A 86 5.19 -5.28 -0.02
C GLU A 86 3.96 -5.30 -0.95
N ALA A 87 3.24 -6.42 -1.02
CA ALA A 87 1.98 -6.52 -1.75
C ALA A 87 0.85 -5.69 -1.12
N ASP A 88 0.82 -5.52 0.21
CA ASP A 88 -0.12 -4.62 0.88
C ASP A 88 0.06 -3.17 0.44
N ILE A 89 1.31 -2.70 0.25
CA ILE A 89 1.58 -1.34 -0.24
C ILE A 89 0.98 -1.14 -1.63
N GLU A 90 1.17 -2.11 -2.53
CA GLU A 90 0.62 -2.02 -3.89
C GLU A 90 -0.91 -2.08 -3.88
N ARG A 91 -1.53 -2.87 -3.00
CA ARG A 91 -2.98 -2.87 -2.80
C ARG A 91 -3.49 -1.51 -2.32
N VAL A 92 -2.85 -0.90 -1.32
CA VAL A 92 -3.25 0.43 -0.82
C VAL A 92 -3.22 1.48 -1.94
N LYS A 93 -2.19 1.48 -2.79
CA LYS A 93 -2.09 2.39 -3.94
C LYS A 93 -3.19 2.13 -4.97
N GLN A 94 -3.46 0.86 -5.27
CA GLN A 94 -4.50 0.47 -6.24
C GLN A 94 -5.91 0.86 -5.74
N ASP A 95 -6.21 0.58 -4.48
CA ASP A 95 -7.51 0.86 -3.88
C ASP A 95 -7.77 2.37 -3.83
N LYS A 96 -6.80 3.15 -3.34
CA LYS A 96 -6.90 4.63 -3.35
C LYS A 96 -6.94 5.21 -4.76
N GLY A 97 -6.27 4.58 -5.72
CA GLY A 97 -6.37 4.94 -7.13
C GLY A 97 -7.78 4.74 -7.70
N LYS A 98 -8.38 3.58 -7.45
CA LYS A 98 -9.76 3.26 -7.89
C LYS A 98 -10.79 4.17 -7.22
N GLU A 99 -10.72 4.35 -5.91
CA GLU A 99 -11.61 5.25 -5.16
C GLU A 99 -11.63 6.67 -5.74
N ARG A 100 -10.48 7.16 -6.22
CA ARG A 100 -10.36 8.49 -6.83
C ARG A 100 -10.93 8.54 -8.24
N LEU A 101 -10.79 7.48 -9.02
CA LEU A 101 -11.38 7.37 -10.37
C LEU A 101 -12.91 7.30 -10.28
N ASP A 102 -13.46 6.42 -9.44
CA ASP A 102 -14.90 6.25 -9.24
C ASP A 102 -15.55 7.58 -8.81
N ARG A 103 -14.86 8.33 -7.94
CA ARG A 103 -15.33 9.65 -7.48
C ARG A 103 -15.31 10.70 -8.58
N GLN A 104 -14.33 10.68 -9.47
CA GLN A 104 -14.29 11.58 -10.63
C GLN A 104 -15.39 11.24 -11.65
N GLU A 105 -15.63 9.95 -11.90
CA GLU A 105 -16.68 9.51 -12.81
C GLU A 105 -18.08 9.87 -12.30
N ALA A 106 -18.36 9.63 -11.00
CA ALA A 106 -19.61 10.02 -10.36
C ALA A 106 -19.88 11.54 -10.49
N ARG A 107 -18.84 12.37 -10.34
CA ARG A 107 -18.95 13.83 -10.47
C ARG A 107 -19.22 14.28 -11.90
N LYS A 108 -18.57 13.66 -12.90
CA LYS A 108 -18.83 13.95 -14.32
C LYS A 108 -20.28 13.66 -14.69
N GLN A 109 -20.80 12.51 -14.25
CA GLN A 109 -22.21 12.14 -14.46
C GLN A 109 -23.15 13.14 -13.76
N GLN A 110 -22.82 13.61 -12.56
CA GLN A 110 -23.61 14.62 -11.85
C GLN A 110 -23.59 16.00 -12.53
N SER A 111 -22.46 16.42 -13.09
CA SER A 111 -22.38 17.67 -13.85
C SER A 111 -23.15 17.62 -15.17
N GLU A 112 -23.09 16.48 -15.88
CA GLU A 112 -23.83 16.27 -17.13
C GLU A 112 -25.35 16.25 -16.91
N VAL A 113 -25.81 15.58 -15.84
CA VAL A 113 -27.23 15.58 -15.45
C VAL A 113 -27.72 16.98 -15.07
N ASN A 114 -26.93 17.73 -14.30
CA ASN A 114 -27.30 19.09 -13.88
C ASN A 114 -27.38 20.09 -15.04
N ASP A 115 -26.48 20.01 -16.03
CA ASP A 115 -26.54 20.85 -17.24
C ASP A 115 -27.74 20.49 -18.12
N MET A 116 -28.09 19.20 -18.25
CA MET A 116 -29.28 18.77 -18.98
C MET A 116 -30.62 19.23 -18.35
N THR A 117 -30.69 19.32 -17.01
CA THR A 117 -31.89 19.86 -16.33
C THR A 117 -32.02 21.37 -16.51
N LYS A 118 -30.92 22.12 -16.48
CA LYS A 118 -30.95 23.58 -16.71
C LYS A 118 -31.40 23.95 -18.12
N ASP A 119 -31.03 23.17 -19.13
CA ASP A 119 -31.45 23.39 -20.52
C ASP A 119 -32.94 23.09 -20.74
N LYS A 120 -33.53 22.16 -19.98
CA LYS A 120 -34.98 21.88 -20.03
C LYS A 120 -35.80 22.99 -19.37
N ASP A 121 -35.38 23.44 -18.19
CA ASP A 121 -36.08 24.52 -17.48
C ASP A 121 -36.08 25.83 -18.28
N MET A 122 -35.00 26.13 -19.02
CA MET A 122 -34.93 27.30 -19.93
C MET A 122 -35.77 27.17 -21.21
N GLN A 123 -36.09 25.96 -21.66
CA GLN A 123 -36.95 25.74 -22.84
C GLN A 123 -38.45 25.83 -22.50
N ASP A 124 -38.84 25.45 -21.28
CA ASP A 124 -40.23 25.51 -20.82
C ASP A 124 -40.65 26.96 -20.49
N ASP A 125 -39.75 27.80 -19.96
CA ASP A 125 -40.00 29.23 -19.76
C ASP A 125 -40.19 30.01 -21.07
N LYS A 126 -39.56 29.57 -22.18
CA LYS A 126 -39.73 30.20 -23.51
C LYS A 126 -41.01 29.79 -24.24
N LYS A 127 -41.69 28.70 -23.84
CA LYS A 127 -42.95 28.26 -24.44
C LYS A 127 -44.19 28.85 -23.76
N ASN A 128 -44.03 29.46 -22.58
CA ASN A 128 -45.11 30.06 -21.79
C ASN A 128 -45.12 31.61 -21.81
N SER A 129 -44.31 32.24 -22.67
CA SER A 129 -44.28 33.69 -22.91
C SER A 129 -44.58 34.02 -24.37
#